data_AF-A0A1Y3L9U0-F1
#
_entry.id   AF-A0A1Y3L9U0-F1
#
_cell.length_a   1.000
_cell.length_b   1.000
_cell.length_c   1.000
_cell.angle_alpha   90.00
_cell.angle_beta   90.00
_cell.angle_gamma   90.00
#
_symmetry.space_group_name_H-M   'P 1'
#
loop_
_entity.id
_entity.type
_entity.pdbx_description
1 polymer ?
#
loop_
_entity_poly.entity_id
_entity_poly.type
_entity_poly.pdbx_seq_one_letter_code
_entity_poly.pdbx_strand_id
1 'polypeptide(L)'
;MSRTQRIIFTATSLEHALSSVRSLHDMSTELIAQEVFRQMSELAAHRLTPTTVWCGPGGLYQSKLDAARNGEQQIDSAILVDTSDLADLAVDMNDAHDAMRAADFANRRYSAAVQHTYPKGTKVRADVGGHLITVEITGYGSYWSNPGELYGTNVKTGRARHFSHRYVLEVQP
;
A
#
# COMPACT_ATOMS: atom_id res chain seq x y z
N MET A 1 -13.93 -28.54 -13.00
CA MET A 1 -14.33 -27.48 -12.05
C MET A 1 -13.20 -27.32 -11.05
N SER A 2 -12.55 -26.16 -10.98
CA SER A 2 -11.49 -25.94 -9.99
C SER A 2 -12.10 -25.86 -8.59
N ARG A 3 -11.55 -26.63 -7.65
CA ARG A 3 -12.01 -26.65 -6.26
C ARG A 3 -11.25 -25.57 -5.49
N THR A 4 -11.63 -24.31 -5.70
CA THR A 4 -10.98 -23.15 -5.09
C THR A 4 -11.02 -23.24 -3.57
N GLN A 5 -9.91 -23.67 -2.97
CA GLN A 5 -9.73 -23.66 -1.52
C GLN A 5 -9.61 -22.20 -1.08
N ARG A 6 -10.64 -21.72 -0.38
CA ARG A 6 -10.68 -20.37 0.19
C ARG A 6 -10.23 -20.47 1.65
N ILE A 7 -9.23 -19.68 2.02
CA ILE A 7 -8.72 -19.61 3.40
C ILE A 7 -9.17 -18.28 3.97
N ILE A 8 -9.82 -18.30 5.14
CA ILE A 8 -10.38 -17.14 5.83
C ILE A 8 -9.61 -16.97 7.13
N PHE A 9 -9.19 -15.73 7.42
CA PHE A 9 -8.49 -15.39 8.65
C PHE A 9 -9.15 -14.17 9.32
N THR A 10 -9.60 -14.34 10.57
CA THR A 10 -9.74 -13.23 11.53
C THR A 10 -8.38 -12.91 12.14
N ALA A 11 -8.17 -11.70 12.68
CA ALA A 11 -6.91 -11.34 13.34
C ALA A 11 -6.49 -12.36 14.42
N THR A 12 -7.42 -12.77 15.28
CA THR A 12 -7.18 -13.78 16.33
C THR A 12 -6.87 -15.17 15.76
N SER A 13 -7.52 -15.58 14.66
CA SER A 13 -7.19 -16.87 14.00
C SER A 13 -5.83 -16.83 13.30
N LEU A 14 -5.42 -15.66 12.78
CA LEU A 14 -4.11 -15.45 12.16
C LEU A 14 -3.01 -15.47 13.22
N GLU A 15 -3.22 -14.81 14.36
CA GLU A 15 -2.35 -14.85 15.54
C GLU A 15 -2.18 -16.29 16.06
N HIS A 16 -3.26 -17.05 16.18
CA HIS A 16 -3.23 -18.46 16.56
C HIS A 16 -2.49 -19.33 15.52
N ALA A 17 -2.68 -19.06 14.22
CA ALA A 17 -1.94 -19.74 13.15
C ALA A 17 -0.44 -19.40 13.17
N LEU A 18 -0.07 -18.14 13.42
CA LEU A 18 1.32 -17.70 13.46
C LEU A 18 2.07 -18.21 14.69
N SER A 19 1.43 -18.22 15.87
CA SER A 19 2.01 -18.78 17.10
C SER A 19 2.30 -20.28 16.97
N SER A 20 1.36 -21.03 16.39
CA SER A 20 1.49 -22.48 16.18
C SER A 20 2.54 -22.88 15.11
N VAL A 21 2.85 -22.02 14.14
CA VAL A 21 3.85 -22.30 13.09
C VAL A 21 5.31 -22.07 13.55
N ARG A 22 5.55 -21.33 14.65
CA ARG A 22 6.93 -21.00 15.10
C ARG A 22 7.22 -21.11 16.60
N SER A 23 6.31 -21.62 17.42
CA SER A 23 6.43 -21.59 18.90
C SER A 23 6.69 -20.17 19.47
N LEU A 24 6.25 -19.14 18.74
CA LEU A 24 6.33 -17.73 19.14
C LEU A 24 5.06 -17.38 19.91
N HIS A 25 5.11 -17.59 21.22
CA HIS A 25 4.00 -17.28 22.14
C HIS A 25 4.01 -15.85 22.68
N ASP A 26 4.88 -14.98 22.16
CA ASP A 26 5.04 -13.61 22.62
C ASP A 26 4.32 -12.59 21.72
N MET A 27 4.05 -11.42 22.31
CA MET A 27 3.50 -10.16 21.77
C MET A 27 3.89 -9.81 20.31
N SER A 28 5.05 -10.29 19.83
CA SER A 28 5.43 -10.20 18.42
C SER A 28 4.42 -10.82 17.46
N THR A 29 3.77 -11.93 17.86
CA THR A 29 2.80 -12.65 17.03
C THR A 29 1.49 -11.88 16.92
N GLU A 30 1.03 -11.29 18.03
CA GLU A 30 -0.14 -10.40 18.09
C GLU A 30 0.07 -9.17 17.20
N LEU A 31 1.23 -8.50 17.31
CA LEU A 31 1.57 -7.33 16.50
C LEU A 31 1.69 -7.66 15.00
N ILE A 32 2.26 -8.82 14.64
CA ILE A 32 2.32 -9.26 13.23
C ILE A 32 0.92 -9.57 12.70
N ALA A 33 0.08 -10.27 13.47
CA ALA A 33 -1.29 -10.56 13.06
C ALA A 33 -2.13 -9.28 12.90
N GLN A 34 -1.97 -8.31 13.82
CA GLN A 34 -2.66 -7.02 13.76
C GLN A 34 -2.21 -6.18 12.55
N GLU A 35 -0.90 -6.13 12.26
CA GLU A 35 -0.38 -5.39 11.11
C GLU A 35 -0.78 -6.03 9.77
N VAL A 36 -0.71 -7.36 9.64
CA VAL A 36 -1.19 -8.06 8.43
C VAL A 36 -2.70 -7.88 8.26
N PHE A 37 -3.48 -7.95 9.34
CA PHE A 37 -4.93 -7.71 9.28
C PHE A 37 -5.26 -6.25 8.92
N ARG A 38 -4.48 -5.28 9.42
CA ARG A 38 -4.58 -3.86 9.04
C ARG A 38 -4.31 -3.67 7.55
N GLN A 39 -3.22 -4.24 7.03
CA GLN A 39 -2.88 -4.16 5.59
C GLN A 39 -3.96 -4.80 4.71
N MET A 40 -4.50 -5.97 5.09
CA MET A 40 -5.62 -6.61 4.38
C MET A 40 -6.91 -5.77 4.43
N SER A 41 -7.18 -5.09 5.55
CA SER A 41 -8.32 -4.18 5.70
C SER A 41 -8.15 -2.90 4.88
N GLU A 42 -6.91 -2.39 4.74
CA GLU A 42 -6.60 -1.25 3.88
C GLU A 42 -6.69 -1.61 2.40
N LEU A 43 -6.33 -2.83 2.00
CA LEU A 43 -6.58 -3.33 0.63
C LEU A 43 -8.08 -3.36 0.32
N ALA A 44 -8.92 -3.78 1.27
CA ALA A 44 -10.38 -3.73 1.13
C ALA A 44 -10.92 -2.29 0.97
N ALA A 45 -10.25 -1.27 1.52
CA ALA A 45 -10.66 0.14 1.35
C ALA A 45 -10.39 0.71 -0.05
N HIS A 46 -9.57 0.07 -0.89
CA HIS A 46 -9.14 0.59 -2.20
C HIS A 46 -10.07 0.20 -3.38
N ARG A 47 -11.38 0.07 -3.14
CA ARG A 47 -12.40 -0.39 -4.12
C ARG A 47 -12.24 -1.84 -4.64
N LEU A 48 -11.78 -2.74 -3.79
CA LEU A 48 -12.43 -4.05 -3.76
C LEU A 48 -13.83 -3.82 -3.15
N THR A 49 -14.87 -4.56 -3.52
CA THR A 49 -16.22 -4.40 -2.93
C THR A 49 -16.40 -5.36 -1.73
N PRO A 50 -16.04 -4.95 -0.50
CA PRO A 50 -15.88 -5.89 0.60
C PRO A 50 -17.26 -6.10 1.21
N THR A 51 -17.90 -7.20 0.84
CA THR A 51 -19.26 -7.48 1.30
C THR A 51 -19.18 -8.13 2.67
N THR A 52 -19.69 -7.45 3.70
CA THR A 52 -19.85 -8.05 5.02
C THR A 52 -20.85 -9.20 4.92
N VAL A 53 -20.37 -10.41 5.18
CA VAL A 53 -21.16 -11.64 5.26
C VAL A 53 -21.10 -12.18 6.69
N TRP A 54 -21.98 -13.12 7.01
CA TRP A 54 -22.05 -13.76 8.31
C TRP A 54 -21.61 -15.22 8.14
N CYS A 55 -20.68 -15.68 8.96
CA CYS A 55 -20.20 -17.05 8.93
C CYS A 55 -20.71 -17.83 10.15
N GLY A 56 -21.04 -19.09 9.94
CA GLY A 56 -21.26 -20.08 10.99
C GLY A 56 -20.70 -21.44 10.57
N PRO A 57 -20.73 -22.45 11.46
CA PRO A 57 -20.25 -23.81 11.18
C PRO A 57 -20.79 -24.46 9.89
N GLY A 58 -21.99 -24.11 9.44
CA GLY A 58 -22.65 -24.61 8.23
C GLY A 58 -22.37 -23.81 6.96
N GLY A 59 -21.93 -22.54 7.03
CA GLY A 59 -21.56 -21.79 5.83
C GLY A 59 -21.44 -20.26 5.95
N LEU A 60 -21.56 -19.60 4.80
CA LEU A 60 -21.56 -18.14 4.65
C LEU A 60 -22.94 -17.65 4.22
N TYR A 61 -23.40 -16.58 4.86
CA TYR A 61 -24.75 -16.03 4.73
C TYR A 61 -24.70 -14.52 4.46
N GLN A 62 -25.57 -14.02 3.60
CA GLN A 62 -25.65 -12.57 3.32
C GLN A 62 -26.24 -11.78 4.50
N SER A 63 -26.98 -12.42 5.40
CA SER A 63 -27.50 -11.79 6.61
C SER A 63 -27.41 -12.71 7.83
N LYS A 64 -27.30 -12.11 9.02
CA LYS A 64 -27.35 -12.82 10.32
C LYS A 64 -28.67 -13.58 10.51
N LEU A 65 -29.75 -13.07 9.92
CA LEU A 65 -31.08 -13.66 10.00
C LEU A 65 -31.17 -14.94 9.14
N ASP A 66 -30.48 -14.99 8.00
CA ASP A 66 -30.40 -16.20 7.18
C ASP A 66 -29.49 -17.25 7.81
N ALA A 67 -28.39 -16.86 8.46
CA ALA A 67 -27.57 -17.76 9.27
C ALA A 67 -28.40 -18.42 10.38
N ALA A 68 -29.12 -17.61 11.17
CA ALA A 68 -30.00 -18.11 12.24
C ALA A 68 -31.13 -19.03 11.71
N ARG A 69 -31.71 -18.73 10.54
CA ARG A 69 -32.71 -19.59 9.87
C ARG A 69 -32.16 -20.95 9.44
N ASN A 70 -30.85 -21.04 9.17
CA ASN A 70 -30.17 -22.28 8.82
C ASN A 70 -29.65 -23.05 10.07
N GLY A 71 -30.03 -22.61 11.28
CA GLY A 71 -29.71 -23.31 12.53
C GLY A 71 -28.37 -22.95 13.16
N GLU A 72 -27.69 -21.91 12.66
CA GLU A 72 -26.39 -21.49 13.18
C GLU A 72 -26.51 -20.90 14.60
N GLN A 73 -25.85 -21.53 15.56
CA GLN A 73 -25.85 -21.10 16.97
C GLN A 73 -24.68 -20.18 17.33
N GLN A 74 -23.59 -20.24 16.54
CA GLN A 74 -22.44 -19.36 16.62
C GLN A 74 -22.30 -18.68 15.26
N ILE A 75 -22.45 -17.35 15.24
CA ILE A 75 -22.48 -16.54 14.02
C ILE A 75 -21.56 -15.34 14.21
N ASP A 76 -20.47 -15.31 13.44
CA ASP A 76 -19.51 -14.22 13.41
C ASP A 76 -19.63 -13.41 12.11
N SER A 77 -19.10 -12.18 12.12
CA SER A 77 -19.02 -11.34 10.92
C SER A 77 -17.72 -11.60 10.16
N ALA A 78 -17.81 -11.82 8.86
CA ALA A 78 -16.67 -11.98 7.95
C ALA A 78 -16.75 -10.98 6.79
N ILE A 79 -15.61 -10.72 6.14
CA ILE A 79 -15.52 -9.87 4.96
C ILE A 79 -15.28 -10.77 3.75
N LEU A 80 -16.21 -10.74 2.78
CA LEU A 80 -16.05 -11.38 1.49
C LEU A 80 -15.45 -10.38 0.49
N VAL A 81 -14.30 -10.72 -0.06
CA VAL A 81 -13.71 -10.05 -1.23
C VAL A 81 -13.98 -10.93 -2.44
N ASP A 82 -14.54 -10.38 -3.52
CA ASP A 82 -14.83 -11.18 -4.71
C ASP A 82 -13.53 -11.63 -5.39
N THR A 83 -13.53 -12.82 -5.97
CA THR A 83 -12.42 -13.30 -6.82
C THR A 83 -12.19 -12.43 -8.05
N SER A 84 -13.20 -11.67 -8.49
CA SER A 84 -13.12 -10.65 -9.54
C SER A 84 -12.27 -9.46 -9.09
N ASP A 85 -12.44 -9.01 -7.84
CA ASP A 85 -11.63 -7.93 -7.25
C ASP A 85 -10.19 -8.40 -6.97
N LEU A 86 -10.01 -9.70 -6.68
CA LEU A 86 -8.68 -10.32 -6.60
C LEU A 86 -8.00 -10.52 -7.95
N ALA A 87 -8.71 -10.45 -9.08
CA ALA A 87 -8.09 -10.51 -10.42
C ALA A 87 -7.40 -9.19 -10.80
N ASP A 88 -7.88 -8.04 -10.32
CA ASP A 88 -7.15 -6.75 -10.44
C ASP A 88 -5.94 -6.66 -9.48
N LEU A 89 -5.88 -7.51 -8.43
CA LEU A 89 -4.73 -7.61 -7.51
C LEU A 89 -3.71 -8.68 -7.92
N ALA A 90 -4.18 -9.79 -8.48
CA ALA A 90 -3.34 -10.78 -9.13
C ALA A 90 -2.95 -10.24 -10.52
N VAL A 91 -1.98 -9.32 -10.52
CA VAL A 91 -1.38 -8.78 -11.75
C VAL A 91 -0.89 -9.94 -12.60
N ASP A 92 -1.68 -10.31 -13.59
CA ASP A 92 -1.29 -11.26 -14.62
C ASP A 92 -0.29 -10.51 -15.51
N MET A 93 1.02 -10.64 -15.20
CA MET A 93 2.11 -9.91 -15.87
C MET A 93 2.31 -10.31 -17.35
N ASN A 94 1.28 -10.91 -17.95
CA ASN A 94 1.17 -11.31 -19.35
C ASN A 94 0.53 -10.23 -20.23
N ASP A 95 -0.13 -9.19 -19.68
CA ASP A 95 -0.60 -8.02 -20.44
C ASP A 95 0.26 -6.77 -20.15
N ALA A 96 0.75 -6.14 -21.22
CA ALA A 96 1.49 -4.89 -21.17
C ALA A 96 0.64 -3.72 -20.64
N HIS A 97 -0.69 -3.77 -20.81
CA HIS A 97 -1.59 -2.75 -20.30
C HIS A 97 -1.60 -2.71 -18.76
N ASP A 98 -1.53 -3.86 -18.11
CA ASP A 98 -1.63 -3.96 -16.65
C ASP A 98 -0.30 -3.64 -15.97
N ALA A 99 0.81 -4.07 -16.57
CA ALA A 99 2.14 -3.57 -16.20
C ALA A 99 2.22 -2.03 -16.32
N MET A 100 1.61 -1.43 -17.36
CA MET A 100 1.54 0.01 -17.53
C MET A 100 0.65 0.70 -16.48
N ARG A 101 -0.52 0.12 -16.13
CA ARG A 101 -1.39 0.62 -15.04
C ARG A 101 -0.64 0.65 -13.70
N ALA A 102 0.06 -0.44 -13.36
CA ALA A 102 0.85 -0.55 -12.13
C ALA A 102 2.01 0.46 -12.09
N ALA A 103 2.73 0.63 -13.21
CA ALA A 103 3.81 1.59 -13.32
C ALA A 103 3.32 3.05 -13.19
N ASP A 104 2.21 3.43 -13.82
CA ASP A 104 1.61 4.76 -13.69
C ASP A 104 1.24 5.08 -12.24
N PHE A 105 0.61 4.13 -11.53
CA PHE A 105 0.25 4.29 -10.12
C PHE A 105 1.49 4.45 -9.22
N ALA A 106 2.50 3.58 -9.37
CA ALA A 106 3.74 3.64 -8.60
C ALA A 106 4.48 4.98 -8.83
N ASN A 107 4.58 5.41 -10.08
CA ASN A 107 5.21 6.67 -10.47
C ASN A 107 4.50 7.91 -9.88
N ARG A 108 3.16 7.95 -9.91
CA ARG A 108 2.38 9.02 -9.25
C ARG A 108 2.63 9.05 -7.76
N ARG A 109 2.58 7.89 -7.08
CA ARG A 109 2.74 7.79 -5.62
C ARG A 109 4.16 8.20 -5.19
N TYR A 110 5.17 7.77 -5.93
CA TYR A 110 6.56 8.17 -5.71
C TYR A 110 6.76 9.68 -5.91
N SER A 111 6.24 10.25 -7.00
CA SER A 111 6.32 11.70 -7.23
C SER A 111 5.61 12.50 -6.13
N ALA A 112 4.42 12.08 -5.70
CA ALA A 112 3.70 12.73 -4.60
C ALA A 112 4.50 12.69 -3.27
N ALA A 113 5.16 11.57 -2.96
CA ALA A 113 6.01 11.46 -1.77
C ALA A 113 7.24 12.41 -1.83
N VAL A 114 7.86 12.54 -3.02
CA VAL A 114 8.97 13.49 -3.24
C VAL A 114 8.49 14.93 -3.10
N GLN A 115 7.33 15.29 -3.65
CA GLN A 115 6.73 16.62 -3.53
C GLN A 115 6.36 16.98 -2.09
N HIS A 116 5.82 16.02 -1.33
CA HIS A 116 5.51 16.19 0.09
C HIS A 116 6.77 16.36 0.96
N THR A 117 7.85 15.62 0.63
CA THR A 117 9.13 15.71 1.36
C THR A 117 9.88 17.01 1.04
N TYR A 118 9.76 17.52 -0.18
CA TYR A 118 10.43 18.72 -0.66
C TYR A 118 9.44 19.73 -1.28
N PRO A 119 8.60 20.40 -0.46
CA PRO A 119 7.71 21.46 -0.95
C PRO A 119 8.43 22.59 -1.71
N LYS A 120 7.72 23.31 -2.56
CA LYS A 120 8.26 24.51 -3.23
C LYS A 120 8.62 25.57 -2.18
N GLY A 121 9.74 26.25 -2.37
CA GLY A 121 10.33 27.19 -1.41
C GLY A 121 11.22 26.53 -0.36
N THR A 122 11.19 25.19 -0.20
CA THR A 122 12.14 24.47 0.66
C THR A 122 13.56 24.63 0.13
N LYS A 123 14.52 24.91 1.02
CA LYS A 123 15.94 24.93 0.70
C LYS A 123 16.55 23.58 1.07
N VAL A 124 17.30 22.99 0.16
CA VAL A 124 17.98 21.71 0.36
C VAL A 124 19.47 21.85 0.12
N ARG A 125 20.29 21.12 0.88
CA ARG A 125 21.70 20.93 0.56
C ARG A 125 21.83 19.63 -0.25
N ALA A 126 22.39 19.71 -1.44
CA ALA A 126 22.51 18.58 -2.36
C ALA A 126 23.91 18.48 -2.99
N ASP A 127 24.35 17.27 -3.32
CA ASP A 127 25.53 17.04 -4.14
C ASP A 127 25.13 16.92 -5.62
N VAL A 128 25.41 17.96 -6.41
CA VAL A 128 25.03 18.00 -7.82
C VAL A 128 26.27 18.06 -8.70
N GLY A 129 26.75 16.87 -9.07
CA GLY A 129 27.92 16.68 -9.95
C GLY A 129 29.26 16.76 -9.22
N GLY A 130 29.34 16.32 -7.96
CA GLY A 130 30.54 16.43 -7.12
C GLY A 130 30.67 17.82 -6.47
N HIS A 131 29.55 18.53 -6.33
CA HIS A 131 29.49 19.90 -5.83
C HIS A 131 28.34 20.04 -4.84
N LEU A 132 28.70 20.25 -3.56
CA LEU A 132 27.77 20.61 -2.51
C LEU A 132 27.20 22.00 -2.76
N ILE A 133 25.89 22.07 -2.99
CA ILE A 133 25.16 23.30 -3.27
C ILE A 133 23.87 23.40 -2.47
N THR A 134 23.48 24.62 -2.10
CA THR A 134 22.14 24.91 -1.58
C THR A 134 21.23 25.29 -2.74
N VAL A 135 20.09 24.61 -2.86
CA VAL A 135 19.08 24.85 -3.90
C VAL A 135 17.73 25.09 -3.25
N GLU A 136 17.03 26.13 -3.68
CA GLU A 136 15.62 26.37 -3.34
C GLU A 136 14.72 25.67 -4.36
N ILE A 137 13.80 24.81 -3.92
CA ILE A 137 12.94 24.01 -4.79
C ILE A 137 11.86 24.89 -5.43
N THR A 138 11.78 24.87 -6.76
CA THR A 138 10.79 25.62 -7.56
C THR A 138 9.83 24.72 -8.34
N GLY A 139 10.18 23.45 -8.55
CA GLY A 139 9.38 22.51 -9.33
C GLY A 139 9.83 21.06 -9.22
N TYR A 140 9.16 20.19 -9.97
CA TYR A 140 9.31 18.74 -9.92
C TYR A 140 9.38 18.14 -11.31
N GLY A 141 10.12 17.03 -11.45
CA GLY A 141 10.11 16.19 -12.65
C GLY A 141 8.71 15.68 -12.97
N SER A 142 8.45 15.41 -14.25
CA SER A 142 7.16 14.85 -14.64
C SER A 142 7.01 13.43 -14.11
N TYR A 143 5.86 13.09 -13.52
CA TYR A 143 5.69 11.80 -12.87
C TYR A 143 5.87 10.62 -13.83
N TRP A 144 5.54 10.75 -15.12
CA TRP A 144 5.58 9.66 -16.10
C TRP A 144 6.99 9.36 -16.67
N SER A 145 7.95 10.28 -16.51
CA SER A 145 9.32 10.11 -16.98
C SER A 145 10.34 10.18 -15.85
N ASN A 146 10.27 11.24 -15.04
CA ASN A 146 11.27 11.59 -14.04
C ASN A 146 10.61 11.87 -12.66
N PRO A 147 9.83 10.93 -12.08
CA PRO A 147 9.00 11.18 -10.89
C PRO A 147 9.79 11.62 -9.65
N GLY A 148 11.08 11.26 -9.56
CA GLY A 148 11.97 11.58 -8.44
C GLY A 148 12.90 12.78 -8.68
N GLU A 149 12.70 13.58 -9.72
CA GLU A 149 13.54 14.75 -10.00
C GLU A 149 12.99 16.05 -9.41
N LEU A 150 13.93 16.93 -9.03
CA LEU A 150 13.69 18.23 -8.42
C LEU A 150 14.21 19.33 -9.34
N TYR A 151 13.41 20.39 -9.51
CA TYR A 151 13.81 21.65 -10.10
C TYR A 151 13.94 22.72 -9.02
N GLY A 152 14.91 23.60 -9.19
CA GLY A 152 15.20 24.64 -8.21
C GLY A 152 16.29 25.60 -8.65
N THR A 153 16.50 26.64 -7.85
CA THR A 153 17.50 27.68 -8.09
C THR A 153 18.62 27.57 -7.07
N ASN A 154 19.87 27.49 -7.55
CA ASN A 154 21.05 27.51 -6.69
C ASN A 154 21.15 28.87 -5.98
N VAL A 155 21.04 28.88 -4.66
CA VAL A 155 20.90 30.10 -3.84
C VAL A 155 22.12 31.03 -3.96
N LYS A 156 23.32 30.47 -4.17
CA LYS A 156 24.57 31.24 -4.29
C LYS A 156 24.77 31.88 -5.67
N THR A 157 24.22 31.29 -6.73
CA THR A 157 24.56 31.66 -8.12
C THR A 157 23.37 32.08 -8.97
N GLY A 158 22.13 31.95 -8.48
CA GLY A 158 20.91 32.22 -9.23
C GLY A 158 20.66 31.26 -10.41
N ARG A 159 21.47 30.21 -10.58
CA ARG A 159 21.38 29.28 -11.73
C ARG A 159 20.45 28.11 -11.46
N ALA A 160 19.72 27.68 -12.48
CA ALA A 160 18.78 26.56 -12.41
C ALA A 160 19.45 25.16 -12.28
N ARG A 161 18.65 24.23 -11.73
CA ARG A 161 18.78 22.76 -11.61
C ARG A 161 17.37 22.15 -11.63
N HIS A 162 17.05 20.86 -11.78
CA HIS A 162 17.73 19.59 -12.11
C HIS A 162 18.72 18.92 -11.18
N PHE A 163 18.20 18.00 -10.36
CA PHE A 163 18.86 16.79 -9.83
C PHE A 163 17.78 15.83 -9.29
N SER A 164 18.09 14.54 -9.14
CA SER A 164 17.21 13.59 -8.45
C SER A 164 17.24 13.79 -6.93
N HIS A 165 16.12 13.58 -6.23
CA HIS A 165 16.04 13.73 -4.77
C HIS A 165 17.06 12.87 -4.00
N ARG A 166 17.59 11.79 -4.61
CA ARG A 166 18.66 10.94 -4.03
C ARG A 166 19.96 11.68 -3.73
N TYR A 167 20.14 12.87 -4.33
CA TYR A 167 21.30 13.73 -4.12
C TYR A 167 21.09 14.77 -3.01
N VAL A 168 19.89 14.85 -2.42
CA VAL A 168 19.63 15.68 -1.24
C VAL A 168 20.28 15.02 -0.02
N LEU A 169 21.05 15.81 0.73
CA LEU A 169 21.73 15.38 1.95
C LEU A 169 20.97 15.82 3.21
N GLU A 170 20.37 17.01 3.17
CA GLU A 170 19.60 17.60 4.27
C GLU A 170 18.64 18.67 3.75
N VAL A 171 17.52 18.84 4.46
CA VAL A 171 16.63 20.00 4.33
C VAL A 171 17.15 21.10 5.27
N GLN A 172 17.18 22.34 4.78
CA GLN A 172 17.62 23.49 5.55
C GLN A 172 16.41 24.25 6.14
N PRO A 173 16.55 24.84 7.34
CA PRO A 173 15.49 25.62 7.99
C PRO A 173 15.23 26.98 7.30
#